data_AF-A0A3M1Y8L3-F1
#
_entry.id   AF-A0A3M1Y8L3-F1
#
_cell.length_a   1.000
_cell.length_b   1.000
_cell.length_c   1.000
_cell.angle_alpha   90.00
_cell.angle_beta   90.00
_cell.angle_gamma   90.00
#
_symmetry.space_group_name_H-M   'P 1'
#
loop_
_entity.id
_entity.type
_entity.pdbx_description
1 polymer ?
#
loop_
_entity_poly.entity_id
_entity_poly.type
_entity_poly.pdbx_seq_one_letter_code
_entity_poly.pdbx_strand_id
1 'polypeptide(L)'
;MRKYAILAFCLMILAAGGVLTVIDQAGGVGNLLPTLQQTADPAASTMAVEPWQAEQLFLLLGFIIFNMIGIAATIAFVMFVLHRNVRAVKGDAAISEDSAEAA
;
A
#
# COMPACT_ATOMS: atom_id res chain seq x y z
N MET A 1 -50.80 -26.63 45.61
CA MET A 1 -50.13 -26.54 44.29
C MET A 1 -50.22 -25.15 43.65
N ARG A 2 -51.42 -24.55 43.47
CA ARG A 2 -51.58 -23.23 42.78
C ARG A 2 -50.77 -22.06 43.38
N LYS A 3 -50.59 -22.02 44.70
CA LYS A 3 -49.79 -20.98 45.39
C LYS A 3 -48.30 -21.04 45.05
N TYR A 4 -47.77 -22.22 44.71
CA TYR A 4 -46.37 -22.40 44.32
C TYR A 4 -46.16 -22.26 42.81
N ALA A 5 -47.23 -22.23 42.01
CA ALA A 5 -47.15 -22.10 40.56
C ALA A 5 -46.56 -20.74 40.14
N ILE A 6 -46.93 -19.67 40.85
CA ILE A 6 -46.39 -18.32 40.60
C ILE A 6 -44.89 -18.29 40.92
N LEU A 7 -44.48 -18.88 42.04
CA LEU A 7 -43.07 -18.92 42.45
C LEU A 7 -42.22 -19.77 41.48
N ALA A 8 -42.74 -20.91 41.04
CA ALA A 8 -42.09 -21.75 40.02
C ALA A 8 -41.96 -21.02 38.68
N PHE A 9 -42.97 -20.26 38.28
CA PHE A 9 -42.94 -19.44 37.06
C PHE A 9 -41.90 -18.31 37.15
N CYS A 10 -41.84 -17.61 38.29
CA CYS A 10 -40.81 -16.59 38.53
C CYS A 10 -39.40 -17.17 38.52
N LEU A 11 -39.18 -18.36 39.12
CA LEU A 11 -37.89 -19.03 39.08
C LEU A 11 -37.48 -19.44 37.66
N MET A 12 -38.42 -19.90 36.85
CA MET A 12 -38.18 -20.23 35.44
C MET A 12 -37.75 -19.00 34.63
N ILE A 13 -38.43 -17.86 34.80
CA ILE A 13 -38.06 -16.61 34.12
C ILE A 13 -36.68 -16.14 34.57
N LEU A 14 -36.40 -16.22 35.88
CA LEU A 14 -35.10 -15.81 36.42
C LEU A 14 -33.96 -16.70 35.90
N ALA A 15 -34.18 -18.01 35.83
CA ALA A 15 -33.21 -18.95 35.25
C ALA A 15 -33.00 -18.68 33.75
N ALA A 16 -34.07 -18.43 32.99
CA ALA A 16 -33.98 -18.10 31.57
C ALA A 16 -33.21 -16.79 31.33
N GLY A 17 -33.47 -15.75 32.14
CA GLY A 17 -32.73 -14.49 32.11
C GLY A 17 -31.24 -14.66 32.44
N GLY A 18 -30.93 -15.45 33.47
CA GLY A 18 -29.54 -15.75 33.85
C GLY A 18 -28.77 -16.50 32.76
N VAL A 19 -29.39 -17.47 32.09
CA VAL A 19 -28.79 -18.18 30.95
C VAL A 19 -28.53 -17.23 29.79
N LEU A 20 -29.45 -16.29 29.51
CA LEU A 20 -29.28 -15.31 28.44
C LEU A 20 -28.10 -14.36 28.70
N THR A 21 -27.89 -13.94 29.96
CA THR A 21 -26.73 -13.13 30.35
C THR A 21 -25.41 -13.89 30.22
N VAL A 22 -25.38 -15.19 30.55
CA VAL A 22 -24.19 -16.03 30.35
C VAL A 22 -23.86 -16.20 28.87
N ILE A 23 -24.88 -16.36 28.02
CA ILE A 23 -24.69 -16.47 26.56
C ILE A 23 -24.17 -15.14 25.97
N ASP A 24 -24.65 -14.00 26.45
CA ASP A 24 -24.14 -12.68 26.02
C ASP A 24 -22.67 -12.48 26.41
N GLN A 25 -22.31 -12.79 27.67
CA GLN A 25 -20.93 -12.71 28.15
C GLN A 25 -19.99 -13.71 27.49
N ALA A 26 -20.49 -14.88 27.07
CA ALA A 26 -19.73 -15.87 26.31
C ALA A 26 -19.54 -15.48 24.82
N GLY A 27 -19.89 -14.25 24.44
CA GLY A 27 -19.72 -13.72 23.08
C GLY A 27 -20.92 -14.00 22.19
N GLY A 28 -22.14 -13.74 22.69
CA GLY A 28 -23.43 -14.08 22.09
C GLY A 28 -23.69 -13.58 20.66
N VAL A 29 -24.92 -13.16 20.36
CA VAL A 29 -25.36 -12.78 18.99
C VAL A 29 -24.50 -11.63 18.38
N GLY A 30 -23.69 -10.94 19.18
CA GLY A 30 -22.68 -9.97 18.73
C GLY A 30 -21.55 -10.54 17.85
N ASN A 31 -21.30 -11.86 17.85
CA ASN A 31 -20.38 -12.49 16.90
C ASN A 31 -20.98 -12.70 15.49
N LEU A 32 -22.30 -12.52 15.32
CA LEU A 32 -23.01 -12.62 14.03
C LEU A 32 -23.22 -11.26 13.36
N LEU A 33 -23.07 -10.16 14.10
CA LEU A 33 -23.14 -8.81 13.56
C LEU A 33 -21.69 -8.29 13.42
N PRO A 34 -21.24 -7.85 12.23
CA PRO A 34 -19.94 -7.21 12.10
C PRO A 34 -19.98 -5.91 12.90
N THR A 35 -19.51 -5.98 14.15
CA THR A 35 -19.31 -4.81 14.98
C THR A 35 -18.07 -4.11 14.45
N LEU A 36 -18.16 -2.80 14.22
CA LEU A 36 -17.00 -1.96 13.97
C LEU A 36 -16.11 -2.06 15.20
N GLN A 37 -15.13 -2.97 15.17
CA GLN A 37 -14.15 -3.10 16.24
C GLN A 37 -13.31 -1.84 16.24
N GLN A 38 -13.53 -0.98 17.23
CA GLN A 38 -12.58 0.08 17.57
C GLN A 38 -11.31 -0.62 18.05
N THR A 39 -10.31 -0.68 17.18
CA THR A 39 -8.99 -1.21 17.50
C THR A 39 -8.04 -0.05 17.77
N ALA A 40 -7.19 -0.23 18.77
CA ALA A 40 -6.09 0.69 19.05
C ALA A 40 -4.88 0.44 18.12
N ASP A 41 -4.97 -0.56 17.24
CA ASP A 41 -3.96 -0.86 16.23
C ASP A 41 -3.90 0.26 15.18
N PRO A 42 -2.80 1.04 15.12
CA PRO A 42 -2.66 2.12 14.14
C PRO A 42 -2.69 1.62 12.70
N ALA A 43 -2.25 0.37 12.44
CA ALA A 43 -2.24 -0.21 11.11
C ALA A 43 -3.64 -0.45 10.52
N ALA A 44 -4.68 -0.45 11.35
CA ALA A 44 -6.07 -0.56 10.93
C ALA A 44 -6.71 0.80 10.57
N SER A 45 -5.98 1.91 10.77
CA SER A 45 -6.44 3.26 10.47
C SER A 45 -5.90 3.73 9.11
N THR A 46 -6.77 4.23 8.24
CA THR A 46 -6.35 4.88 6.98
C THR A 46 -5.78 6.27 7.20
N MET A 47 -5.90 6.81 8.42
CA MET A 47 -5.43 8.15 8.79
C MET A 47 -4.15 8.14 9.63
N ALA A 48 -3.67 6.96 10.06
CA ALA A 48 -2.43 6.82 10.79
C ALA A 48 -1.46 5.92 10.01
N VAL A 49 -0.19 6.31 9.95
CA VAL A 49 0.86 5.54 9.30
C VAL A 49 1.87 5.12 10.35
N GLU A 50 2.19 3.84 10.39
CA GLU A 50 3.23 3.33 11.29
C GLU A 50 4.62 3.68 10.76
N PRO A 51 5.63 3.83 11.64
CA PRO A 51 6.98 4.21 11.23
C PRO A 51 7.57 3.34 10.11
N TRP A 52 7.38 2.01 10.19
CA TRP A 52 7.89 1.10 9.17
C TRP A 52 7.18 1.26 7.81
N GLN A 53 5.89 1.60 7.80
CA GLN A 53 5.16 1.86 6.55
C GLN A 53 5.66 3.14 5.89
N ALA A 54 5.96 4.17 6.70
CA ALA A 54 6.58 5.40 6.21
C ALA A 54 7.99 5.15 5.65
N GLU A 55 8.79 4.32 6.31
CA GLU A 55 10.11 3.92 5.81
C GLU A 55 10.02 3.22 4.44
N GLN A 56 9.08 2.29 4.28
CA GLN A 56 8.87 1.61 2.99
C GLN A 56 8.50 2.58 1.86
N LEU A 57 7.66 3.57 2.14
CA LEU A 57 7.32 4.61 1.17
C LEU A 57 8.56 5.41 0.75
N PHE A 58 9.40 5.80 1.70
CA PHE A 58 10.61 6.56 1.42
C PHE A 58 11.61 5.74 0.59
N LEU A 59 11.79 4.47 0.93
CA LEU A 59 12.65 3.55 0.16
C LEU A 59 12.13 3.35 -1.26
N LEU A 60 10.82 3.18 -1.44
CA LEU A 60 10.20 3.05 -2.76
C LEU A 60 10.43 4.31 -3.61
N LEU A 61 10.16 5.48 -3.05
CA LEU A 61 10.38 6.76 -3.74
C LEU A 61 11.84 6.96 -4.11
N GLY A 62 12.76 6.69 -3.17
CA GLY A 62 14.20 6.76 -3.42
C GLY A 62 14.64 5.83 -4.54
N PHE A 63 14.16 4.58 -4.54
CA PHE A 63 14.46 3.60 -5.58
C PHE A 63 13.97 4.07 -6.96
N ILE A 64 12.74 4.56 -7.06
CA ILE A 64 12.16 5.03 -8.33
C ILE A 64 12.95 6.23 -8.86
N ILE A 65 13.18 7.24 -8.04
CA ILE A 65 13.86 8.48 -8.46
C ILE A 65 15.30 8.16 -8.89
N PHE A 66 16.02 7.35 -8.12
CA PHE A 66 17.39 6.99 -8.44
C PHE A 66 17.49 6.25 -9.78
N ASN A 67 16.62 5.27 -10.02
CA ASN A 67 16.60 4.53 -11.29
C ASN A 67 16.17 5.41 -12.47
N MET A 68 15.18 6.28 -12.27
CA MET A 68 14.72 7.21 -13.30
C MET A 68 15.86 8.14 -13.76
N ILE A 69 16.65 8.67 -12.81
CA ILE A 69 17.83 9.47 -13.11
C ILE A 69 18.89 8.64 -13.83
N GLY A 70 19.13 7.40 -13.39
CA GLY A 70 20.09 6.49 -14.03
C GLY A 70 19.75 6.20 -15.50
N ILE A 71 18.48 5.95 -15.80
CA ILE A 71 18.01 5.72 -17.19
C ILE A 71 18.17 6.99 -18.01
N ALA A 72 17.77 8.16 -17.48
CA ALA A 72 17.92 9.43 -18.17
C ALA A 72 19.38 9.74 -18.50
N ALA A 73 20.30 9.54 -17.55
CA ALA A 73 21.73 9.72 -17.74
C ALA A 73 22.28 8.75 -18.80
N THR A 74 21.85 7.49 -18.77
CA THR A 74 22.27 6.47 -19.75
C THR A 74 21.82 6.86 -21.16
N ILE A 75 20.57 7.25 -21.34
CA ILE A 75 20.04 7.70 -22.64
C ILE A 75 20.79 8.95 -23.12
N ALA A 76 20.99 9.94 -22.24
CA ALA A 76 21.72 11.15 -22.56
C ALA A 76 23.15 10.86 -23.02
N PHE A 77 23.85 9.94 -22.33
CA PHE A 77 25.19 9.53 -22.70
C PHE A 77 25.24 8.85 -24.07
N VAL A 78 24.32 7.91 -24.33
CA VAL A 78 24.23 7.24 -25.64
C VAL A 78 24.00 8.26 -26.75
N MET A 79 23.03 9.17 -26.57
CA MET A 79 22.73 10.21 -27.56
C MET A 79 23.91 11.16 -27.77
N PHE A 80 24.64 11.51 -26.71
CA PHE A 80 25.83 12.33 -26.79
C PHE A 80 26.92 11.68 -27.64
N VAL A 81 27.20 10.39 -27.40
CA VAL A 81 28.20 9.63 -28.16
C VAL A 81 27.78 9.52 -29.63
N LEU A 82 26.51 9.20 -29.91
CA LEU A 82 26.00 9.12 -31.28
C LEU A 82 26.13 10.47 -32.01
N HIS A 83 25.74 11.56 -31.37
CA HIS A 83 25.86 12.90 -31.94
C HIS A 83 27.32 13.25 -32.29
N ARG A 84 28.27 12.89 -31.43
CA ARG A 84 29.71 13.13 -31.66
C ARG A 84 30.23 12.34 -32.86
N ASN A 85 29.84 11.07 -32.99
CA ASN A 85 30.24 10.24 -34.12
C ASN A 85 29.65 10.75 -35.45
N VAL A 86 28.37 11.13 -35.46
CA VAL A 86 27.73 11.69 -36.67
C VAL A 86 28.41 12.98 -37.13
N ARG A 87 28.84 13.85 -36.19
CA ARG A 87 29.58 15.06 -36.53
C ARG A 87 30.97 14.78 -37.10
N ALA A 88 31.67 13.78 -36.58
CA ALA A 88 32.97 13.39 -37.12
C ALA A 88 32.85 12.93 -38.59
N VAL A 89 31.90 12.04 -38.88
CA VAL A 89 31.68 11.53 -40.25
C VAL A 89 31.27 12.63 -41.23
N LYS A 90 30.40 13.57 -40.80
CA LYS A 90 30.02 14.71 -41.64
C LYS A 90 31.18 15.65 -41.93
N GLY A 91 32.10 15.83 -40.97
CA GLY A 91 33.31 16.63 -41.17
C GLY A 91 34.24 16.01 -42.20
N ASP A 92 34.47 14.70 -42.11
CA ASP A 92 35.31 13.97 -43.06
C ASP A 92 34.72 13.97 -44.48
N ALA A 93 33.39 13.84 -44.61
CA ALA A 93 32.71 13.94 -45.90
C ALA A 93 32.89 15.32 -46.55
N ALA A 94 32.77 16.41 -45.77
CA ALA A 94 32.94 17.77 -46.29
C ALA A 94 34.38 18.06 -46.74
N ILE A 95 35.38 17.53 -46.04
CA ILE A 95 36.80 17.66 -46.43
C ILE A 95 37.08 16.89 -47.73
N SER A 96 36.45 15.72 -47.91
CA SER A 96 36.63 14.92 -49.12
C SER A 96 36.06 15.59 -50.38
N GLU A 97 34.91 16.27 -50.27
CA GLU A 97 34.32 17.02 -51.38
C GLU A 97 35.18 18.22 -51.79
N ASP A 98 35.66 19.01 -50.82
CA ASP A 98 36.54 20.18 -51.08
C ASP A 98 37.87 19.76 -51.76
N SER A 99 38.44 18.63 -51.34
CA SER A 99 39.64 18.08 -51.98
C SER A 99 39.43 17.49 -53.38
N ALA A 100 38.19 17.11 -53.71
CA ALA A 100 37.82 16.62 -55.04
C ALA A 100 37.50 17.75 -56.03
N GLU A 101 37.01 18.90 -55.55
CA GLU A 101 36.76 20.10 -56.36
C GLU A 101 38.03 20.93 -56.62
N ALA A 102 39.05 20.80 -55.76
CA ALA A 102 40.35 21.45 -55.90
C ALA A 102 41.37 20.70 -56.81
N ALA A 103 41.02 19.53 -57.35
CA ALA A 103 41.87 18.69 -58.20
C ALA A 103 41.44 18.73 -59.68
#